data_AF-A0A9P6B473-F1
#
_entry.id   AF-A0A9P6B473-F1
#
_cell.length_a   1.000
_cell.length_b   1.000
_cell.length_c   1.000
_cell.angle_alpha   90.00
_cell.angle_beta   90.00
_cell.angle_gamma   90.00
#
_symmetry.space_group_name_H-M   'P 1'
#
loop_
_entity.id
_entity.type
_entity.pdbx_description
1 polymer ?
#
loop_
_entity_poly.entity_id
_entity_poly.type
_entity_poly.pdbx_seq_one_letter_code
_entity_poly.pdbx_strand_id
1 'polypeptide(L)'
;MHNGTLLIVSDQLVSSFPERRLMTSTGLLGLNTPENIAAREPTELHFDYLSRAVAKDRFGDRIYTISNFTLLFNDPKQFIDHYYHFVAELLLGTWRMYAGWLDPDISPRGHTMLPDPSRAIFTHCNNDEWRDYTDYNQYFLHASFPSMGLEMQEDWLGRIRMTKGGYGAAGVGVAKLWRFDRVLLVDRSAAFRGPMCGGTQRTAAEAYHSNKHIASRYWWEPIRRRVLGFASVPLHIMDYSIPTELQEELDVDPALPPVLITYLSRQGWRRRLTDESHKGLLAAQRLEFLEFHPENYSRDDQLAIAARSTVILGVHGNGLTHLVAMAPTPVSAVIEIFYPKGFAKDYQWTAESLGIKHFGVWNDTWFTSPKLPQVNYPEGFQGESIYVHGPTVAQLIADRVEDRLPGPPNP
;
A
#
# COMPACT_ATOMS: atom_id res chain seq x y z
N MET A 1 9.68 12.84 21.21
CA MET A 1 8.76 11.99 21.98
C MET A 1 9.17 11.96 23.44
N HIS A 2 8.22 12.21 24.34
CA HIS A 2 8.39 12.12 25.79
C HIS A 2 7.13 11.52 26.40
N ASN A 3 7.25 10.47 27.20
CA ASN A 3 6.13 9.80 27.85
C ASN A 3 5.01 9.38 26.86
N GLY A 4 5.38 8.93 25.67
CA GLY A 4 4.43 8.52 24.63
C GLY A 4 3.88 9.66 23.78
N THR A 5 4.01 10.90 24.22
CA THR A 5 3.57 12.08 23.47
C THR A 5 4.61 12.45 22.40
N LEU A 6 4.17 12.53 21.15
CA LEU A 6 4.93 13.16 20.06
C LEU A 6 4.86 14.68 20.23
N LEU A 7 5.99 15.35 20.06
CA LEU A 7 6.11 16.78 20.34
C LEU A 7 6.66 17.51 19.12
N ILE A 8 5.95 18.53 18.66
CA ILE A 8 6.50 19.55 17.78
C ILE A 8 7.08 20.66 18.66
N VAL A 9 8.39 20.90 18.53
CA VAL A 9 9.06 21.99 19.24
C VAL A 9 9.28 23.15 18.28
N SER A 10 8.48 24.20 18.41
CA SER A 10 8.51 25.38 17.53
C SER A 10 7.98 26.61 18.26
N ASP A 11 8.49 27.79 17.89
CA ASP A 11 7.94 29.08 18.37
C ASP A 11 6.87 29.63 17.41
N GLN A 12 6.57 28.91 16.32
CA GLN A 12 5.44 29.24 15.45
C GLN A 12 4.11 28.98 16.14
N LEU A 13 3.07 29.69 15.71
CA LEU A 13 1.70 29.44 16.19
C LEU A 13 1.28 28.02 15.84
N VAL A 14 0.58 27.35 16.76
CA VAL A 14 0.05 25.99 16.56
C VAL A 14 -0.81 25.90 15.30
N SER A 15 -1.54 26.96 14.96
CA SER A 15 -2.36 27.07 13.74
C SER A 15 -1.56 27.06 12.44
N SER A 16 -0.22 27.16 12.49
CA SER A 16 0.66 27.03 11.31
C SER A 16 0.93 25.57 10.95
N PHE A 17 0.54 24.61 11.79
CA PHE A 17 0.66 23.18 11.56
C PHE A 17 -0.70 22.56 11.24
N PRO A 18 -0.74 21.40 10.56
CA PRO A 18 -1.98 20.64 10.41
C PRO A 18 -2.61 20.34 11.79
N GLU A 19 -3.94 20.21 11.83
CA GLU A 19 -4.62 19.81 13.04
C GLU A 19 -4.11 18.44 13.54
N ARG A 20 -4.01 18.24 14.86
CA ARG A 20 -3.51 16.99 15.47
C ARG A 20 -4.21 15.75 14.90
N ARG A 21 -5.53 15.83 14.73
CA ARG A 21 -6.37 14.76 14.19
C ARG A 21 -6.03 14.35 12.76
N LEU A 22 -5.43 15.25 11.97
CA LEU A 22 -4.99 14.96 10.60
C LEU A 22 -3.58 14.37 10.55
N MET A 23 -2.84 14.37 11.67
CA MET A 23 -1.48 13.84 11.75
C MET A 23 -1.39 12.49 12.47
N THR A 24 -2.28 12.23 13.44
CA THR A 24 -2.27 10.99 14.22
C THR A 24 -3.64 10.67 14.83
N SER A 25 -3.75 9.52 15.47
CA SER A 25 -4.87 9.08 16.29
C SER A 25 -4.39 8.45 17.60
N THR A 26 -5.31 7.90 18.38
CA THR A 26 -5.00 7.14 19.61
C THR A 26 -4.50 5.72 19.35
N GLY A 27 -4.50 5.26 18.09
CA GLY A 27 -4.08 3.90 17.72
C GLY A 27 -5.09 2.81 18.08
N LEU A 28 -6.33 3.17 18.39
CA LEU A 28 -7.41 2.20 18.62
C LEU A 28 -7.94 1.59 17.32
N LEU A 29 -8.56 0.41 17.42
CA LEU A 29 -9.27 -0.24 16.30
C LEU A 29 -10.26 0.72 15.64
N GLY A 30 -10.34 0.71 14.31
CA GLY A 30 -11.24 1.54 13.51
C GLY A 30 -12.63 0.93 13.39
N LEU A 31 -13.38 0.90 14.49
CA LEU A 31 -14.78 0.46 14.48
C LEU A 31 -15.69 1.61 14.03
N ASN A 32 -16.70 1.30 13.21
CA ASN A 32 -17.63 2.31 12.70
C ASN A 32 -18.80 2.54 13.67
N THR A 33 -18.48 2.92 14.92
CA THR A 33 -19.47 3.38 15.91
C THR A 33 -19.14 4.79 16.36
N PRO A 34 -20.14 5.63 16.71
CA PRO A 34 -19.90 6.99 17.17
C PRO A 34 -18.90 7.07 18.34
N GLU A 35 -18.99 6.12 19.27
CA GLU A 35 -18.13 6.05 20.46
C GLU A 35 -16.67 5.75 20.10
N ASN A 36 -16.44 4.80 19.19
CA ASN A 36 -15.08 4.47 18.75
C ASN A 36 -14.47 5.59 17.90
N ILE A 37 -15.26 6.21 17.02
CA ILE A 37 -14.82 7.36 16.22
C ILE A 37 -14.36 8.49 17.15
N ALA A 38 -15.14 8.80 18.19
CA ALA A 38 -14.78 9.81 19.18
C ALA A 38 -13.53 9.41 19.98
N ALA A 39 -13.42 8.15 20.42
CA ALA A 39 -12.27 7.65 21.18
C ALA A 39 -10.96 7.63 20.38
N ARG A 40 -11.03 7.70 19.04
CA ARG A 40 -9.87 7.78 18.15
C ARG A 40 -9.32 9.19 17.96
N GLU A 41 -9.99 10.22 18.48
CA GLU A 41 -9.48 11.59 18.41
C GLU A 41 -8.22 11.75 19.31
N PRO A 42 -7.10 12.19 18.74
CA PRO A 42 -5.90 12.39 19.53
C PRO A 42 -6.06 13.61 20.45
N THR A 43 -5.41 13.53 21.59
CA THR A 43 -5.28 14.63 22.56
C THR A 43 -3.82 15.03 22.72
N GLU A 44 -3.55 16.00 23.58
CA GLU A 44 -2.19 16.42 23.98
C GLU A 44 -1.38 15.28 24.61
N LEU A 45 -2.01 14.18 25.03
CA LEU A 45 -1.31 12.98 25.48
C LEU A 45 -0.62 12.22 24.33
N HIS A 46 -1.12 12.38 23.10
CA HIS A 46 -0.65 11.67 21.92
C HIS A 46 0.26 12.57 21.07
N PHE A 47 -0.16 13.82 20.88
CA PHE A 47 0.56 14.78 20.04
C PHE A 47 0.41 16.20 20.58
N ASP A 48 1.50 16.88 20.84
CA ASP A 48 1.47 18.22 21.44
C ASP A 48 2.55 19.17 20.91
N TYR A 49 2.39 20.46 21.22
CA TYR A 49 3.23 21.54 20.76
C TYR A 49 3.92 22.20 21.96
N LEU A 50 5.22 22.43 21.84
CA LEU A 50 6.01 23.10 22.86
C LEU A 50 6.82 24.24 22.23
N SER A 51 6.89 25.38 22.92
CA SER A 51 7.85 26.42 22.55
C SER A 51 9.27 25.96 22.84
N ARG A 52 10.25 26.56 22.15
CA ARG A 52 11.67 26.26 22.40
C ARG A 52 12.09 26.59 23.83
N ALA A 53 11.53 27.67 24.40
CA ALA A 53 11.79 28.05 25.79
C ALA A 53 11.29 26.99 26.79
N VAL A 54 10.06 26.51 26.63
CA VAL A 54 9.49 25.47 27.50
C VAL A 54 10.23 24.14 27.33
N ALA A 55 10.59 23.78 26.09
CA ALA A 55 11.37 22.58 25.84
C ALA A 55 12.75 22.65 26.50
N LYS A 56 13.42 23.81 26.46
CA LYS A 56 14.71 24.03 27.12
C LYS A 56 14.62 23.93 28.63
N ASP A 57 13.60 24.54 29.25
CA ASP A 57 13.36 24.46 30.70
C ASP A 57 13.08 23.01 31.14
N ARG A 58 12.20 22.32 30.41
CA ARG A 58 11.79 20.95 30.73
C ARG A 58 12.89 19.92 30.54
N PHE A 59 13.57 19.95 29.38
CA PHE A 59 14.48 18.87 28.98
C PHE A 59 15.96 19.24 29.16
N GLY A 60 16.33 20.51 29.10
CA GLY A 60 17.73 20.94 29.04
C GLY A 60 18.49 20.17 27.96
N ASP A 61 19.66 19.66 28.31
CA ASP A 61 20.51 18.87 27.40
C ASP A 61 20.17 17.37 27.37
N ARG A 62 19.07 16.93 28.01
CA ARG A 62 18.66 15.52 28.09
C ARG A 62 17.86 15.08 26.86
N ILE A 63 18.37 15.44 25.69
CA ILE A 63 17.77 15.15 24.39
C ILE A 63 18.64 14.10 23.71
N TYR A 64 18.03 12.95 23.42
CA TYR A 64 18.71 11.81 22.81
C TYR A 64 18.16 11.59 21.42
N THR A 65 19.06 11.71 20.43
CA THR A 65 18.68 11.62 19.02
C THR A 65 18.51 10.16 18.60
N ILE A 66 17.39 9.88 17.95
CA ILE A 66 17.15 8.70 17.13
C ILE A 66 17.51 9.11 15.70
N SER A 67 18.71 8.71 15.30
CA SER A 67 19.27 9.08 14.01
C SER A 67 18.58 8.39 12.84
N ASN A 68 18.80 8.98 11.66
CA ASN A 68 18.31 8.53 10.36
C ASN A 68 16.78 8.57 10.21
N PHE A 69 16.29 8.02 9.10
CA PHE A 69 14.89 8.04 8.74
C PHE A 69 14.10 6.92 9.44
N THR A 70 13.03 7.30 10.13
CA THR A 70 12.10 6.39 10.82
C THR A 70 10.70 6.45 10.20
N LEU A 71 10.13 5.29 9.91
CA LEU A 71 8.69 5.12 9.67
C LEU A 71 8.01 4.81 11.00
N LEU A 72 6.98 5.56 11.36
CA LEU A 72 6.21 5.35 12.59
C LEU A 72 4.77 4.96 12.22
N PHE A 73 4.48 3.66 12.27
CA PHE A 73 3.16 3.11 12.03
C PHE A 73 2.35 3.11 13.33
N ASN A 74 1.29 3.90 13.36
CA ASN A 74 0.36 4.02 14.48
C ASN A 74 -0.86 3.10 14.34
N ASP A 75 -0.94 2.33 13.26
CA ASP A 75 -2.03 1.40 13.00
C ASP A 75 -2.07 0.27 14.06
N PRO A 76 -3.27 -0.10 14.55
CA PRO A 76 -3.44 -1.31 15.33
C PRO A 76 -3.45 -2.54 14.42
N LYS A 77 -3.41 -3.72 15.03
CA LYS A 77 -3.37 -5.00 14.31
C LYS A 77 -4.53 -5.27 13.34
N GLN A 78 -5.68 -4.60 13.49
CA GLN A 78 -6.95 -4.91 12.83
C GLN A 78 -6.87 -5.24 11.34
N PHE A 79 -5.99 -4.57 10.60
CA PHE A 79 -5.85 -4.71 9.16
C PHE A 79 -4.42 -5.02 8.72
N ILE A 80 -3.44 -4.81 9.59
CA ILE A 80 -2.03 -4.79 9.18
C ILE A 80 -1.46 -6.20 8.97
N ASP A 81 -2.08 -7.23 9.53
CA ASP A 81 -1.78 -8.66 9.33
C ASP A 81 -2.27 -9.21 7.99
N HIS A 82 -2.56 -8.35 7.03
CA HIS A 82 -3.20 -8.74 5.78
C HIS A 82 -2.46 -8.16 4.58
N TYR A 83 -2.01 -9.04 3.67
CA TYR A 83 -1.16 -8.70 2.51
C TYR A 83 -1.61 -7.42 1.79
N TYR A 84 -2.88 -7.36 1.39
CA TYR A 84 -3.43 -6.18 0.71
C TYR A 84 -3.30 -4.89 1.54
N HIS A 85 -3.71 -4.92 2.80
CA HIS A 85 -3.78 -3.73 3.65
C HIS A 85 -2.40 -3.23 4.05
N PHE A 86 -1.43 -4.12 4.21
CA PHE A 86 -0.05 -3.72 4.48
C PHE A 86 0.66 -3.27 3.21
N VAL A 87 0.75 -4.11 2.17
CA VAL A 87 1.59 -3.83 0.99
C VAL A 87 0.92 -2.82 0.06
N ALA A 88 -0.31 -3.11 -0.37
CA ALA A 88 -1.03 -2.33 -1.38
C ALA A 88 -1.77 -1.10 -0.82
N GLU A 89 -1.68 -0.84 0.49
CA GLU A 89 -2.34 0.30 1.12
C GLU A 89 -1.37 1.04 2.06
N LEU A 90 -0.86 0.40 3.12
CA LEU A 90 0.00 1.06 4.11
C LEU A 90 1.40 1.41 3.55
N LEU A 91 2.14 0.42 3.04
CA LEU A 91 3.46 0.59 2.44
C LEU A 91 3.38 1.42 1.16
N LEU A 92 2.39 1.14 0.32
CA LEU A 92 2.11 1.91 -0.89
C LEU A 92 1.95 3.41 -0.59
N GLY A 93 1.06 3.76 0.35
CA GLY A 93 0.82 5.14 0.77
C GLY A 93 2.03 5.78 1.46
N THR A 94 2.74 5.01 2.28
CA THR A 94 3.96 5.47 2.98
C THR A 94 5.06 5.83 1.98
N TRP A 95 5.33 4.93 1.04
CA TRP A 95 6.31 5.17 -0.01
C TRP A 95 5.88 6.31 -0.92
N ARG A 96 4.59 6.38 -1.30
CA ARG A 96 4.07 7.50 -2.10
C ARG A 96 4.24 8.84 -1.42
N MET A 97 4.02 8.94 -0.11
CA MET A 97 4.24 10.17 0.65
C MET A 97 5.72 10.55 0.68
N TYR A 98 6.63 9.59 0.90
CA TYR A 98 8.06 9.84 0.99
C TYR A 98 8.68 10.16 -0.37
N ALA A 99 8.51 9.26 -1.34
CA ALA A 99 9.07 9.36 -2.68
C ALA A 99 8.45 10.50 -3.47
N GLY A 100 7.13 10.63 -3.46
CA GLY A 100 6.42 11.58 -4.31
C GLY A 100 6.71 13.05 -3.99
N TRP A 101 7.11 13.38 -2.76
CA TRP A 101 7.48 14.75 -2.37
C TRP A 101 8.97 15.04 -2.49
N LEU A 102 9.83 14.01 -2.35
CA LEU A 102 11.27 14.21 -2.15
C LEU A 102 12.12 13.75 -3.33
N ASP A 103 11.57 12.98 -4.26
CA ASP A 103 12.28 12.52 -5.45
C ASP A 103 11.34 12.47 -6.67
N PRO A 104 11.14 13.61 -7.34
CA PRO A 104 10.33 13.69 -8.55
C PRO A 104 11.01 13.06 -9.77
N ASP A 105 12.30 12.72 -9.67
CA ASP A 105 13.14 12.29 -10.79
C ASP A 105 13.43 10.78 -10.80
N ILE A 106 12.66 9.99 -10.03
CA ILE A 106 12.78 8.52 -10.02
C ILE A 106 12.69 8.00 -11.46
N SER A 107 13.73 7.27 -11.87
CA SER A 107 13.89 6.76 -13.23
C SER A 107 12.99 5.54 -13.53
N PRO A 108 12.79 5.18 -14.81
CA PRO A 108 12.10 3.94 -15.19
C PRO A 108 12.71 2.67 -14.61
N ARG A 109 14.02 2.68 -14.32
CA ARG A 109 14.74 1.58 -13.68
C ARG A 109 14.68 1.61 -12.14
N GLY A 110 13.84 2.47 -11.57
CA GLY A 110 13.65 2.57 -10.13
C GLY A 110 14.86 3.12 -9.37
N HIS A 111 15.80 3.79 -10.05
CA HIS A 111 16.84 4.55 -9.35
C HIS A 111 16.20 5.74 -8.65
N THR A 112 16.51 5.87 -7.36
CA THR A 112 16.08 6.96 -6.47
C THR A 112 17.28 7.45 -5.67
N MET A 113 17.30 8.74 -5.35
CA MET A 113 18.32 9.36 -4.49
C MET A 113 17.95 9.32 -3.01
N LEU A 114 16.76 8.81 -2.68
CA LEU A 114 16.28 8.78 -1.31
C LEU A 114 16.98 7.71 -0.48
N PRO A 115 17.41 8.04 0.75
CA PRO A 115 17.92 7.04 1.65
C PRO A 115 16.80 6.11 2.09
N ASP A 116 17.15 4.82 2.24
CA ASP A 116 16.27 3.83 2.82
C ASP A 116 15.92 4.19 4.28
N PRO A 117 14.68 3.89 4.72
CA PRO A 117 14.34 3.97 6.14
C PRO A 117 15.26 3.04 6.93
N SER A 118 15.91 3.59 7.95
CA SER A 118 16.73 2.78 8.86
C SER A 118 15.87 1.97 9.82
N ARG A 119 14.60 2.37 10.00
CA ARG A 119 13.69 1.73 10.94
C ARG A 119 12.22 1.92 10.60
N ALA A 120 11.43 0.88 10.90
CA ALA A 120 10.00 0.97 11.10
C ALA A 120 9.64 0.69 12.57
N ILE A 121 8.79 1.53 13.16
CA ILE A 121 8.25 1.36 14.51
C ILE A 121 6.75 1.09 14.41
N PHE A 122 6.28 -0.03 14.93
CA PHE A 122 4.87 -0.38 15.06
C PHE A 122 4.43 -0.15 16.50
N THR A 123 3.72 0.94 16.78
CA THR A 123 3.42 1.36 18.17
C THR A 123 2.30 0.54 18.83
N HIS A 124 1.48 -0.15 18.04
CA HIS A 124 0.30 -0.89 18.47
C HIS A 124 0.23 -2.33 17.94
N CYS A 125 1.37 -2.90 17.55
CA CYS A 125 1.48 -4.30 17.14
C CYS A 125 2.71 -4.93 17.78
N ASN A 126 2.59 -6.17 18.23
CA ASN A 126 3.73 -7.02 18.53
C ASN A 126 4.31 -7.65 17.24
N ASN A 127 5.38 -8.44 17.37
CA ASN A 127 6.07 -9.04 16.22
C ASN A 127 5.21 -10.00 15.39
N ASP A 128 4.18 -10.62 15.96
CA ASP A 128 3.32 -11.58 15.27
C ASP A 128 2.08 -10.89 14.65
N GLU A 129 1.68 -9.74 15.18
CA GLU A 129 0.44 -9.05 14.81
C GLU A 129 0.47 -8.25 13.50
N TRP A 130 1.65 -8.01 12.91
CA TRP A 130 1.77 -7.40 11.59
C TRP A 130 2.08 -8.43 10.49
N ARG A 131 2.35 -9.67 10.88
CA ARG A 131 2.72 -10.75 9.97
C ARG A 131 1.45 -11.35 9.38
N ASP A 132 1.34 -11.34 8.07
CA ASP A 132 0.25 -12.02 7.38
C ASP A 132 0.52 -13.51 7.24
N TYR A 133 -0.55 -14.29 7.14
CA TYR A 133 -0.47 -15.76 7.02
C TYR A 133 0.15 -16.25 5.70
N THR A 134 0.29 -15.37 4.69
CA THR A 134 0.95 -15.69 3.40
C THR A 134 2.43 -15.30 3.37
N ASP A 135 2.94 -14.70 4.45
CA ASP A 135 4.26 -14.10 4.61
C ASP A 135 4.62 -12.99 3.60
N TYR A 136 3.64 -12.38 2.94
CA TYR A 136 3.96 -11.34 1.95
C TYR A 136 4.32 -10.00 2.57
N ASN A 137 3.81 -9.68 3.76
CA ASN A 137 4.16 -8.45 4.46
C ASN A 137 5.65 -8.41 4.75
N GLN A 138 6.19 -9.52 5.28
CA GLN A 138 7.59 -9.54 5.68
C GLN A 138 8.48 -9.75 4.46
N TYR A 139 8.03 -10.53 3.47
CA TYR A 139 8.71 -10.63 2.18
C TYR A 139 8.89 -9.24 1.53
N PHE A 140 7.81 -8.48 1.32
CA PHE A 140 7.86 -7.18 0.69
C PHE A 140 8.69 -6.18 1.49
N LEU A 141 8.50 -6.13 2.82
CA LEU A 141 9.20 -5.17 3.67
C LEU A 141 10.71 -5.39 3.65
N HIS A 142 11.16 -6.64 3.84
CA HIS A 142 12.59 -6.98 3.89
C HIS A 142 13.24 -6.97 2.51
N ALA A 143 12.55 -7.35 1.45
CA ALA A 143 13.07 -7.24 0.10
C ALA A 143 13.21 -5.76 -0.34
N SER A 144 12.29 -4.89 0.10
CA SER A 144 12.36 -3.45 -0.19
C SER A 144 13.47 -2.75 0.60
N PHE A 145 13.64 -3.11 1.88
CA PHE A 145 14.56 -2.44 2.81
C PHE A 145 15.32 -3.46 3.68
N PRO A 146 16.33 -4.16 3.13
CA PRO A 146 16.98 -5.29 3.80
C PRO A 146 17.76 -4.91 5.07
N SER A 147 18.17 -3.64 5.20
CA SER A 147 18.89 -3.13 6.38
C SER A 147 17.99 -2.47 7.42
N MET A 148 16.66 -2.45 7.22
CA MET A 148 15.74 -1.76 8.12
C MET A 148 15.53 -2.55 9.41
N GLY A 149 15.73 -1.88 10.56
CA GLY A 149 15.36 -2.41 11.86
C GLY A 149 13.86 -2.30 12.12
N LEU A 150 13.27 -3.30 12.79
CA LEU A 150 11.88 -3.25 13.23
C LEU A 150 11.83 -3.07 14.75
N GLU A 151 11.00 -2.14 15.22
CA GLU A 151 10.67 -1.97 16.63
C GLU A 151 9.17 -2.19 16.80
N MET A 152 8.79 -3.02 17.76
CA MET A 152 7.39 -3.38 18.02
C MET A 152 6.82 -2.59 19.21
N GLN A 153 5.57 -2.87 19.57
CA GLN A 153 4.88 -2.18 20.66
C GLN A 153 5.69 -2.23 21.97
N GLU A 154 6.34 -3.36 22.28
CA GLU A 154 7.13 -3.53 23.49
C GLU A 154 8.33 -2.57 23.54
N ASP A 155 9.01 -2.38 22.40
CA ASP A 155 10.13 -1.45 22.23
C ASP A 155 9.64 -0.01 22.39
N TRP A 156 8.52 0.33 21.75
CA TRP A 156 7.87 1.63 21.87
C TRP A 156 7.52 1.95 23.33
N LEU A 157 6.88 1.01 24.03
CA LEU A 157 6.57 1.13 25.46
C LEU A 157 7.85 1.26 26.30
N GLY A 158 8.95 0.61 25.91
CA GLY A 158 10.28 0.80 26.48
C GLY A 158 10.75 2.25 26.38
N ARG A 159 10.64 2.86 25.19
CA ARG A 159 10.96 4.28 24.96
C ARG A 159 10.10 5.22 25.81
N ILE A 160 8.81 4.90 25.97
CA ILE A 160 7.89 5.64 26.85
C ILE A 160 8.38 5.57 28.30
N ARG A 161 8.65 4.37 28.82
CA ARG A 161 9.14 4.17 30.20
C ARG A 161 10.44 4.92 30.47
N MET A 162 11.37 4.93 29.52
CA MET A 162 12.66 5.62 29.66
C MET A 162 12.54 7.16 29.71
N THR A 163 11.44 7.71 29.20
CA THR A 163 11.19 9.16 29.18
C THR A 163 10.17 9.61 30.21
N LYS A 164 9.37 8.71 30.80
CA LYS A 164 8.56 8.99 31.98
C LYS A 164 9.45 9.59 33.07
N GLY A 165 9.12 10.80 33.49
CA GLY A 165 9.91 11.54 34.48
C GLY A 165 10.10 10.73 35.76
N GLY A 166 11.32 10.75 36.27
CA GLY A 166 11.67 10.27 37.60
C GLY A 166 12.52 11.33 38.31
N TYR A 167 12.76 11.13 39.60
CA TYR A 167 13.72 11.92 40.35
C TYR A 167 15.12 11.37 40.06
N GLY A 168 16.05 12.23 39.64
CA GLY A 168 17.46 11.86 39.54
C GLY A 168 18.06 11.63 40.93
N ALA A 169 19.31 11.15 40.98
CA ALA A 169 20.05 10.93 42.24
C ALA A 169 20.14 12.18 43.16
N ALA A 170 19.88 13.37 42.62
CA ALA A 170 19.86 14.65 43.34
C ALA A 170 18.45 15.16 43.70
N GLY A 171 17.39 14.36 43.53
CA GLY A 171 16.00 14.79 43.82
C GLY A 171 15.40 15.79 42.82
N VAL A 172 16.11 16.11 41.73
CA VAL A 172 15.62 16.99 40.66
C VAL A 172 14.92 16.15 39.58
N GLY A 173 13.77 16.63 39.08
CA GLY A 173 13.05 16.00 37.98
C GLY A 173 13.91 15.95 36.71
N VAL A 174 14.14 14.76 36.15
CA VAL A 174 15.01 14.56 34.98
C VAL A 174 14.21 14.08 33.77
N ALA A 175 13.33 14.94 33.24
CA ALA A 175 12.63 14.63 32.00
C ALA A 175 13.64 14.45 30.85
N LYS A 176 13.50 13.35 30.11
CA LYS A 176 14.29 13.02 28.92
C LYS A 176 13.41 13.10 27.68
N LEU A 177 14.02 13.38 26.53
CA LEU A 177 13.34 13.48 25.25
C LEU A 177 14.05 12.61 24.21
N TRP A 178 13.29 11.80 23.47
CA TRP A 178 13.76 11.21 22.22
C TRP A 178 13.49 12.19 21.07
N ARG A 179 14.53 12.61 20.34
CA ARG A 179 14.40 13.44 19.14
C ARG A 179 14.57 12.56 17.91
N PHE A 180 13.59 12.53 17.01
CA PHE A 180 13.77 11.89 15.70
C PHE A 180 14.43 12.87 14.74
N ASP A 181 15.50 12.46 14.06
CA ASP A 181 16.11 13.29 13.03
C ASP A 181 15.19 13.46 11.82
N ARG A 182 14.54 12.36 11.41
CA ARG A 182 13.47 12.37 10.41
C ARG A 182 12.47 11.26 10.75
N VAL A 183 11.19 11.62 10.80
CA VAL A 183 10.09 10.66 11.03
C VAL A 183 8.98 10.91 10.03
N LEU A 184 8.45 9.84 9.45
CA LEU A 184 7.19 9.85 8.71
C LEU A 184 6.12 9.18 9.58
N LEU A 185 5.07 9.93 9.88
CA LEU A 185 3.92 9.43 10.63
C LEU A 185 2.97 8.73 9.67
N VAL A 186 2.58 7.50 9.99
CA VAL A 186 1.64 6.72 9.20
C VAL A 186 0.50 6.29 10.12
N ASP A 187 -0.70 6.78 9.84
CA ASP A 187 -1.87 6.53 10.67
C ASP A 187 -3.14 6.44 9.79
N ARG A 188 -3.70 5.24 9.70
CA ARG A 188 -4.97 4.98 8.99
C ARG A 188 -6.11 5.85 9.48
N SER A 189 -6.28 6.00 10.79
CA SER A 189 -7.41 6.75 11.36
C SER A 189 -7.31 8.24 11.03
N ALA A 190 -6.10 8.80 11.03
CA ALA A 190 -5.85 10.15 10.56
C ALA A 190 -6.12 10.29 9.06
N ALA A 191 -5.64 9.33 8.24
CA ALA A 191 -5.89 9.32 6.80
C ALA A 191 -7.40 9.34 6.49
N PHE A 192 -8.22 8.53 7.18
CA PHE A 192 -9.68 8.47 7.00
C PHE A 192 -10.42 9.80 7.27
N ARG A 193 -9.81 10.75 7.97
CA ARG A 193 -10.38 12.09 8.18
C ARG A 193 -10.14 13.02 6.98
N GLY A 194 -9.19 12.69 6.11
CA GLY A 194 -8.93 13.43 4.90
C GLY A 194 -10.02 13.21 3.84
N PRO A 195 -10.22 14.19 2.93
CA PRO A 195 -11.29 14.15 1.95
C PRO A 195 -11.13 13.04 0.91
N MET A 196 -9.90 12.67 0.55
CA MET A 196 -9.60 11.66 -0.45
C MET A 196 -9.81 10.26 0.10
N CYS A 197 -9.25 9.96 1.28
CA CYS A 197 -9.48 8.67 1.92
C CYS A 197 -10.94 8.52 2.35
N GLY A 198 -11.60 9.59 2.83
CA GLY A 198 -13.02 9.52 3.19
C GLY A 198 -13.92 9.07 2.04
N GLY A 199 -13.66 9.54 0.81
CA GLY A 199 -14.43 9.16 -0.39
C GLY A 199 -13.99 7.88 -1.11
N THR A 200 -12.74 7.46 -0.92
CA THR A 200 -12.18 6.24 -1.55
C THR A 200 -12.11 5.04 -0.61
N GLN A 201 -12.15 5.28 0.69
CA GLN A 201 -11.82 4.35 1.76
C GLN A 201 -10.40 3.77 1.65
N ARG A 202 -9.49 4.43 0.93
CA ARG A 202 -8.09 4.00 0.73
C ARG A 202 -7.13 4.93 1.46
N THR A 203 -6.37 4.41 2.41
CA THR A 203 -5.48 5.26 3.23
C THR A 203 -4.35 5.87 2.42
N ALA A 204 -3.90 5.19 1.35
CA ALA A 204 -2.89 5.71 0.42
C ALA A 204 -3.38 6.91 -0.42
N ALA A 205 -4.70 7.18 -0.46
CA ALA A 205 -5.26 8.19 -1.35
C ALA A 205 -4.81 9.61 -1.01
N GLU A 206 -4.71 9.97 0.27
CA GLU A 206 -4.23 11.30 0.67
C GLU A 206 -2.82 11.56 0.16
N ALA A 207 -1.91 10.60 0.42
CA ALA A 207 -0.53 10.68 -0.04
C ALA A 207 -0.46 10.83 -1.56
N TYR A 208 -1.14 9.94 -2.30
CA TYR A 208 -1.15 9.95 -3.76
C TYR A 208 -1.65 11.26 -4.35
N HIS A 209 -2.81 11.74 -3.90
CA HIS A 209 -3.44 12.94 -4.45
C HIS A 209 -2.71 14.22 -4.05
N SER A 210 -2.05 14.25 -2.89
CA SER A 210 -1.27 15.42 -2.45
C SER A 210 -0.09 15.76 -3.37
N ASN A 211 0.47 14.76 -4.04
CA ASN A 211 1.70 14.92 -4.84
C ASN A 211 1.61 14.36 -6.27
N LYS A 212 0.43 14.01 -6.77
CA LYS A 212 0.25 13.49 -8.15
C LYS A 212 0.71 14.39 -9.29
N HIS A 213 0.92 15.68 -9.03
CA HIS A 213 1.39 16.62 -10.05
C HIS A 213 2.91 16.82 -10.04
N ILE A 214 3.60 16.25 -9.05
CA ILE A 214 5.04 16.42 -8.84
C ILE A 214 5.78 15.08 -8.79
N ALA A 215 5.13 14.01 -8.31
CA ALA A 215 5.74 12.71 -8.18
C ALA A 215 6.09 12.13 -9.56
N SER A 216 7.23 11.44 -9.65
CA SER A 216 7.57 10.65 -10.84
C SER A 216 6.46 9.64 -11.14
N ARG A 217 6.13 9.44 -12.41
CA ARG A 217 5.26 8.32 -12.85
C ARG A 217 5.82 6.94 -12.47
N TYR A 218 7.14 6.86 -12.21
CA TYR A 218 7.85 5.64 -11.81
C TYR A 218 8.03 5.53 -10.29
N TRP A 219 7.29 6.31 -9.50
CA TRP A 219 7.45 6.36 -8.04
C TRP A 219 7.42 4.98 -7.37
N TRP A 220 6.70 3.98 -7.88
CA TRP A 220 6.65 2.63 -7.30
C TRP A 220 7.77 1.69 -7.77
N GLU A 221 8.47 2.02 -8.88
CA GLU A 221 9.52 1.18 -9.46
C GLU A 221 10.67 0.83 -8.50
N PRO A 222 11.14 1.72 -7.60
CA PRO A 222 12.17 1.35 -6.62
C PRO A 222 11.76 0.17 -5.74
N ILE A 223 10.49 0.15 -5.28
CA ILE A 223 9.96 -0.94 -4.46
C ILE A 223 9.74 -2.18 -5.32
N ARG A 224 9.03 -2.03 -6.45
CA ARG A 224 8.71 -3.14 -7.36
C ARG A 224 9.98 -3.89 -7.78
N ARG A 225 11.00 -3.18 -8.26
CA ARG A 225 12.23 -3.79 -8.78
C ARG A 225 13.10 -4.43 -7.69
N ARG A 226 13.13 -3.87 -6.47
CA ARG A 226 13.82 -4.51 -5.33
C ARG A 226 13.17 -5.82 -4.93
N VAL A 227 11.83 -5.84 -4.82
CA VAL A 227 11.06 -7.04 -4.50
C VAL A 227 11.21 -8.10 -5.60
N LEU A 228 11.09 -7.71 -6.86
CA LEU A 228 11.25 -8.62 -8.00
C LEU A 228 12.70 -9.11 -8.14
N GLY A 229 13.69 -8.26 -7.89
CA GLY A 229 15.10 -8.65 -7.87
C GLY A 229 15.40 -9.66 -6.75
N PHE A 230 14.80 -9.50 -5.57
CA PHE A 230 14.89 -10.48 -4.49
C PHE A 230 14.24 -11.82 -4.86
N ALA A 231 13.11 -11.78 -5.59
CA ALA A 231 12.46 -12.95 -6.19
C ALA A 231 13.23 -13.53 -7.41
N SER A 232 14.44 -13.04 -7.70
CA SER A 232 15.27 -13.47 -8.84
C SER A 232 14.60 -13.31 -10.21
N VAL A 233 13.67 -12.36 -10.36
CA VAL A 233 13.03 -12.07 -11.64
C VAL A 233 14.06 -11.46 -12.60
N PRO A 234 14.22 -12.00 -13.82
CA PRO A 234 15.15 -11.45 -14.82
C PRO A 234 14.94 -9.97 -15.14
N LEU A 235 16.04 -9.24 -15.36
CA LEU A 235 16.01 -7.81 -15.71
C LEU A 235 15.11 -7.50 -16.91
N HIS A 236 15.15 -8.32 -17.96
CA HIS A 236 14.31 -8.10 -19.15
C HIS A 236 12.80 -8.15 -18.84
N ILE A 237 12.35 -8.93 -17.85
CA ILE A 237 10.95 -8.93 -17.39
C ILE A 237 10.66 -7.68 -16.55
N MET A 238 11.59 -7.28 -15.68
CA MET A 238 11.44 -6.05 -14.90
C MET A 238 11.39 -4.80 -15.79
N ASP A 239 12.04 -4.83 -16.95
CA ASP A 239 12.10 -3.72 -17.91
C ASP A 239 10.84 -3.58 -18.78
N TYR A 240 9.83 -4.46 -18.64
CA TYR A 240 8.54 -4.34 -19.34
C TYR A 240 7.79 -3.03 -19.08
N SER A 241 8.08 -2.33 -17.97
CA SER A 241 7.47 -1.03 -17.66
C SER A 241 8.20 0.16 -18.30
N ILE A 242 9.32 -0.08 -18.97
CA ILE A 242 10.08 0.97 -19.67
C ILE A 242 9.35 1.33 -20.98
N PRO A 243 8.94 2.60 -21.15
CA PRO A 243 8.27 3.04 -22.37
C PRO A 243 9.15 2.87 -23.61
N THR A 244 8.53 2.61 -24.75
CA THR A 244 9.20 2.42 -26.05
C THR A 244 10.15 3.57 -26.39
N GLU A 245 9.81 4.81 -26.02
CA GLU A 245 10.62 6.00 -26.32
C GLU A 245 11.96 6.02 -25.58
N LEU A 246 12.09 5.24 -24.49
CA LEU A 246 13.30 5.17 -23.66
C LEU A 246 14.08 3.87 -23.84
N GLN A 247 13.59 2.93 -24.65
CA GLN A 247 14.22 1.61 -24.81
C GLN A 247 15.60 1.70 -25.47
N GLU A 248 15.75 2.54 -26.50
CA GLU A 248 17.04 2.74 -27.17
C GLU A 248 18.06 3.42 -26.24
N GLU A 249 17.64 4.48 -25.51
CA GLU A 249 18.50 5.19 -24.56
C GLU A 249 18.99 4.27 -23.42
N LEU A 250 18.12 3.36 -22.97
CA LEU A 250 18.40 2.49 -21.83
C LEU A 250 18.97 1.13 -22.22
N ASP A 251 19.20 0.85 -23.51
CA ASP A 251 19.67 -0.46 -24.01
C ASP A 251 18.75 -1.61 -23.56
N VAL A 252 17.44 -1.43 -23.80
CA VAL A 252 16.40 -2.43 -23.53
C VAL A 252 16.02 -3.09 -24.85
N ASP A 253 15.91 -4.42 -24.84
CA ASP A 253 15.45 -5.17 -26.01
C ASP A 253 14.04 -4.69 -26.41
N PRO A 254 13.84 -4.20 -27.65
CA PRO A 254 12.56 -3.68 -28.10
C PRO A 254 11.49 -4.77 -28.31
N ALA A 255 11.81 -6.05 -28.07
CA ALA A 255 10.83 -7.12 -28.12
C ALA A 255 9.64 -6.81 -27.20
N LEU A 256 8.45 -6.66 -27.80
CA LEU A 256 7.22 -6.51 -27.04
C LEU A 256 7.05 -7.71 -26.11
N PRO A 257 6.76 -7.49 -24.81
CA PRO A 257 6.49 -8.59 -23.90
C PRO A 257 5.34 -9.43 -24.47
N PRO A 258 5.45 -10.78 -24.47
CA PRO A 258 4.34 -11.62 -24.87
C PRO A 258 3.13 -11.31 -23.99
N VAL A 259 1.95 -11.24 -24.60
CA VAL A 259 0.71 -10.97 -23.86
C VAL A 259 0.37 -12.20 -23.03
N LEU A 260 0.56 -12.10 -21.71
CA LEU A 260 0.20 -13.14 -20.76
C LEU A 260 -1.06 -12.75 -19.98
N ILE A 261 -2.09 -13.60 -20.08
CA ILE A 261 -3.31 -13.49 -19.30
C ILE A 261 -3.22 -14.46 -18.13
N THR A 262 -3.16 -13.94 -16.92
CA THR A 262 -3.07 -14.75 -15.69
C THR A 262 -4.39 -14.71 -14.94
N TYR A 263 -5.07 -15.86 -14.90
CA TYR A 263 -6.26 -16.04 -14.09
C TYR A 263 -5.91 -16.62 -12.72
N LEU A 264 -6.08 -15.80 -11.68
CA LEU A 264 -5.97 -16.18 -10.28
C LEU A 264 -7.16 -17.04 -9.88
N SER A 265 -7.03 -18.34 -10.10
CA SER A 265 -8.03 -19.33 -9.74
C SER A 265 -8.14 -19.42 -8.22
N ARG A 266 -9.38 -19.48 -7.74
CA ARG A 266 -9.71 -19.65 -6.32
C ARG A 266 -10.62 -20.84 -6.09
N GLN A 267 -10.70 -21.79 -7.03
CA GLN A 267 -11.64 -22.91 -6.92
C GLN A 267 -11.41 -23.78 -5.67
N GLY A 268 -10.19 -23.79 -5.11
CA GLY A 268 -9.86 -24.42 -3.83
C GLY A 268 -10.25 -23.64 -2.57
N TRP A 269 -10.83 -22.44 -2.70
CA TRP A 269 -11.14 -21.54 -1.58
C TRP A 269 -12.64 -21.22 -1.49
N ARG A 270 -13.06 -20.72 -0.32
CA ARG A 270 -14.46 -20.34 -0.05
C ARG A 270 -15.02 -19.36 -1.09
N ARG A 271 -14.31 -18.26 -1.36
CA ARG A 271 -14.79 -17.24 -2.31
C ARG A 271 -14.22 -17.53 -3.70
N ARG A 272 -15.09 -18.07 -4.56
CA ARG A 272 -14.76 -18.68 -5.86
C ARG A 272 -15.90 -18.52 -6.87
N LEU A 273 -15.63 -18.91 -8.11
CA LEU A 273 -16.64 -18.99 -9.14
C LEU A 273 -17.48 -20.27 -8.99
N THR A 274 -18.70 -20.28 -9.55
CA THR A 274 -19.40 -21.53 -9.81
C THR A 274 -18.60 -22.39 -10.78
N ASP A 275 -18.74 -23.72 -10.70
CA ASP A 275 -17.99 -24.64 -11.55
C ASP A 275 -18.29 -24.43 -13.04
N GLU A 276 -19.53 -24.10 -13.39
CA GLU A 276 -19.94 -23.79 -14.76
C GLU A 276 -19.27 -22.52 -15.26
N SER A 277 -19.24 -21.48 -14.42
CA SER A 277 -18.63 -20.19 -14.75
C SER A 277 -17.12 -20.31 -14.89
N HIS A 278 -16.48 -21.10 -14.01
CA HIS A 278 -15.06 -21.40 -14.08
C HIS A 278 -14.71 -22.14 -15.38
N LYS A 279 -15.40 -23.24 -15.69
CA LYS A 279 -15.19 -24.00 -16.94
C LYS A 279 -15.47 -23.15 -18.18
N GLY A 280 -16.54 -22.36 -18.15
CA GLY A 280 -16.90 -21.44 -19.23
C GLY A 280 -15.87 -20.34 -19.43
N LEU A 281 -15.27 -19.82 -18.35
CA LEU A 281 -14.18 -18.85 -18.40
C LEU A 281 -12.95 -19.46 -19.08
N LEU A 282 -12.52 -20.66 -18.69
CA LEU A 282 -11.38 -21.36 -19.29
C LEU A 282 -11.61 -21.64 -20.78
N ALA A 283 -12.79 -22.15 -21.13
CA ALA A 283 -13.12 -22.52 -22.51
C ALA A 283 -13.23 -21.32 -23.47
N ALA A 284 -13.48 -20.11 -22.96
CA ALA A 284 -13.67 -18.92 -23.79
C ALA A 284 -12.36 -18.25 -24.23
N GLN A 285 -11.22 -18.60 -23.62
CA GLN A 285 -9.96 -17.90 -23.82
C GLN A 285 -9.32 -18.26 -25.16
N ARG A 286 -8.76 -17.23 -25.82
CA ARG A 286 -8.14 -17.35 -27.15
C ARG A 286 -6.68 -16.91 -27.19
N LEU A 287 -6.23 -16.21 -26.15
CA LEU A 287 -4.85 -15.75 -25.97
C LEU A 287 -4.11 -16.70 -25.02
N GLU A 288 -2.80 -16.49 -24.86
CA GLU A 288 -2.00 -17.23 -23.87
C GLU A 288 -2.59 -16.99 -22.48
N PHE A 289 -3.18 -18.06 -21.92
CA PHE A 289 -3.97 -18.01 -20.70
C PHE A 289 -3.42 -18.99 -19.69
N LEU A 290 -2.96 -18.46 -18.56
CA LEU A 290 -2.45 -19.22 -17.43
C LEU A 290 -3.52 -19.29 -16.34
N GLU A 291 -4.06 -20.49 -16.13
CA GLU A 291 -4.81 -20.78 -14.91
C GLU A 291 -3.82 -20.94 -13.74
N PHE A 292 -3.78 -19.95 -12.88
CA PHE A 292 -2.81 -19.82 -11.81
C PHE A 292 -3.48 -20.04 -10.46
N HIS A 293 -3.03 -21.07 -9.74
CA HIS A 293 -3.46 -21.43 -8.39
C HIS A 293 -2.34 -21.05 -7.41
N PRO A 294 -2.37 -19.85 -6.79
CA PRO A 294 -1.22 -19.32 -6.06
C PRO A 294 -0.69 -20.24 -4.96
N GLU A 295 -1.56 -21.02 -4.30
CA GLU A 295 -1.21 -21.99 -3.27
C GLU A 295 -0.21 -23.07 -3.72
N ASN A 296 -0.07 -23.30 -5.02
CA ASN A 296 0.83 -24.31 -5.58
C ASN A 296 2.22 -23.77 -5.93
N TYR A 297 2.47 -22.48 -5.67
CA TYR A 297 3.68 -21.78 -6.10
C TYR A 297 4.40 -21.13 -4.93
N SER A 298 5.72 -21.10 -5.01
CA SER A 298 6.54 -20.32 -4.09
C SER A 298 6.25 -18.82 -4.26
N ARG A 299 6.51 -18.00 -3.24
CA ARG A 299 6.35 -16.53 -3.32
C ARG A 299 7.13 -15.93 -4.49
N ASP A 300 8.33 -16.45 -4.74
CA ASP A 300 9.18 -16.02 -5.85
C ASP A 300 8.51 -16.29 -7.20
N ASP A 301 7.97 -17.51 -7.39
CA ASP A 301 7.25 -17.87 -8.61
C ASP A 301 5.96 -17.05 -8.77
N GLN A 302 5.21 -16.81 -7.69
CA GLN A 302 4.00 -15.99 -7.74
C GLN A 302 4.32 -14.55 -8.19
N LEU A 303 5.41 -13.97 -7.68
CA LEU A 303 5.89 -12.65 -8.09
C LEU A 303 6.42 -12.64 -9.52
N ALA A 304 7.14 -13.68 -9.94
CA ALA A 304 7.63 -13.82 -11.31
C ALA A 304 6.47 -13.91 -12.33
N ILE A 305 5.42 -14.67 -12.00
CA ILE A 305 4.20 -14.77 -12.81
C ILE A 305 3.50 -13.41 -12.87
N ALA A 306 3.33 -12.73 -11.73
CA ALA A 306 2.70 -11.42 -11.68
C ALA A 306 3.47 -10.36 -12.49
N ALA A 307 4.80 -10.36 -12.40
CA ALA A 307 5.67 -9.44 -13.15
C ALA A 307 5.59 -9.64 -14.66
N ARG A 308 5.39 -10.88 -15.12
CA ARG A 308 5.20 -11.21 -16.55
C ARG A 308 3.78 -10.95 -17.07
N SER A 309 2.81 -10.80 -16.17
CA SER A 309 1.40 -10.74 -16.54
C SER A 309 1.07 -9.39 -17.19
N THR A 310 0.47 -9.44 -18.39
CA THR A 310 -0.14 -8.27 -19.03
C THR A 310 -1.52 -8.00 -18.44
N VAL A 311 -2.30 -9.07 -18.24
CA VAL A 311 -3.60 -8.99 -17.59
C VAL A 311 -3.62 -9.96 -16.42
N ILE A 312 -3.94 -9.45 -15.22
CA ILE A 312 -4.32 -10.30 -14.09
C ILE A 312 -5.85 -10.25 -13.97
N LEU A 313 -6.49 -11.41 -13.94
CA LEU A 313 -7.92 -11.51 -13.66
C LEU A 313 -8.23 -12.47 -12.53
N GLY A 314 -9.33 -12.23 -11.82
CA GLY A 314 -9.75 -13.11 -10.74
C GLY A 314 -10.99 -12.59 -10.03
N VAL A 315 -11.52 -13.42 -9.13
CA VAL A 315 -12.59 -12.99 -8.23
C VAL A 315 -12.05 -11.93 -7.28
N HIS A 316 -12.82 -10.85 -7.07
CA HIS A 316 -12.51 -9.75 -6.13
C HIS A 316 -11.83 -10.25 -4.87
N GLY A 317 -10.71 -9.67 -4.44
CA GLY A 317 -10.03 -9.86 -3.17
C GLY A 317 -8.59 -10.42 -3.25
N ASN A 318 -8.03 -10.87 -2.11
CA ASN A 318 -6.58 -10.85 -1.83
C ASN A 318 -5.62 -11.35 -2.90
N GLY A 319 -5.99 -12.36 -3.68
CA GLY A 319 -5.14 -12.85 -4.77
C GLY A 319 -4.72 -11.74 -5.73
N LEU A 320 -5.60 -10.75 -5.97
CA LEU A 320 -5.36 -9.62 -6.86
C LEU A 320 -4.31 -8.63 -6.32
N THR A 321 -3.84 -8.77 -5.07
CA THR A 321 -2.79 -7.90 -4.51
C THR A 321 -1.49 -7.99 -5.31
N HIS A 322 -1.24 -9.12 -5.97
CA HIS A 322 -0.11 -9.30 -6.89
C HIS A 322 -0.05 -8.27 -8.03
N LEU A 323 -1.12 -7.48 -8.26
CA LEU A 323 -1.09 -6.33 -9.17
C LEU A 323 0.06 -5.35 -8.87
N VAL A 324 0.55 -5.27 -7.63
CA VAL A 324 1.67 -4.38 -7.26
C VAL A 324 3.01 -4.80 -7.88
N ALA A 325 3.10 -6.03 -8.38
CA ALA A 325 4.26 -6.58 -9.06
C ALA A 325 4.20 -6.45 -10.59
N MET A 326 3.02 -6.19 -11.16
CA MET A 326 2.82 -6.05 -12.60
C MET A 326 3.62 -4.86 -13.16
N ALA A 327 4.08 -5.00 -14.39
CA ALA A 327 4.62 -3.87 -15.16
C ALA A 327 3.46 -2.98 -15.65
N PRO A 328 3.44 -1.67 -15.33
CA PRO A 328 2.50 -0.75 -15.96
C PRO A 328 2.88 -0.51 -17.42
N THR A 329 2.02 -0.96 -18.34
CA THR A 329 2.15 -0.74 -19.80
C THR A 329 0.86 -0.14 -20.36
N PRO A 330 0.87 0.40 -21.60
CA PRO A 330 -0.33 0.91 -22.24
C PRO A 330 -1.46 -0.10 -22.37
N VAL A 331 -1.19 -1.42 -22.29
CA VAL A 331 -2.17 -2.52 -22.37
C VAL A 331 -2.39 -3.26 -21.04
N SER A 332 -1.61 -2.97 -19.99
CA SER A 332 -1.73 -3.66 -18.70
C SER A 332 -3.12 -3.45 -18.08
N ALA A 333 -3.69 -4.51 -17.51
CA ALA A 333 -4.99 -4.44 -16.87
C ALA A 333 -5.19 -5.42 -15.71
N VAL A 334 -6.01 -5.02 -14.74
CA VAL A 334 -6.60 -5.89 -13.71
C VAL A 334 -8.09 -6.05 -14.00
N ILE A 335 -8.55 -7.28 -14.17
CA ILE A 335 -9.97 -7.60 -14.37
C ILE A 335 -10.50 -8.29 -13.12
N GLU A 336 -11.40 -7.60 -12.44
CA GLU A 336 -11.95 -8.04 -11.16
C GLU A 336 -13.39 -8.53 -11.32
N ILE A 337 -13.59 -9.81 -11.06
CA ILE A 337 -14.90 -10.45 -11.15
C ILE A 337 -15.61 -10.30 -9.81
N PHE A 338 -16.73 -9.59 -9.82
CA PHE A 338 -17.54 -9.35 -8.63
C PHE A 338 -18.80 -10.21 -8.64
N TYR A 339 -19.31 -10.49 -7.44
CA TYR A 339 -20.72 -10.86 -7.31
C TYR A 339 -21.60 -9.73 -7.86
N PRO A 340 -22.65 -10.01 -8.64
CA PRO A 340 -23.46 -8.97 -9.28
C PRO A 340 -23.94 -7.89 -8.31
N LYS A 341 -23.91 -6.63 -8.79
CA LYS A 341 -24.18 -5.40 -8.01
C LYS A 341 -23.16 -5.11 -6.91
N GLY A 342 -22.16 -5.97 -6.70
CA GLY A 342 -21.10 -5.77 -5.73
C GLY A 342 -19.95 -4.95 -6.29
N PHE A 343 -19.39 -4.07 -5.49
CA PHE A 343 -18.22 -3.30 -5.88
C PHE A 343 -17.47 -2.81 -4.64
N ALA A 344 -16.14 -2.90 -4.70
CA ALA A 344 -15.23 -2.33 -3.71
C ALA A 344 -14.07 -1.65 -4.46
N LYS A 345 -13.49 -0.61 -3.84
CA LYS A 345 -12.45 0.21 -4.48
C LYS A 345 -11.03 -0.36 -4.31
N ASP A 346 -10.87 -1.45 -3.57
CA ASP A 346 -9.57 -1.95 -3.11
C ASP A 346 -8.56 -2.11 -4.26
N TYR A 347 -8.81 -3.04 -5.19
CA TYR A 347 -7.92 -3.29 -6.32
C TYR A 347 -8.11 -2.27 -7.45
N GLN A 348 -9.30 -1.71 -7.58
CA GLN A 348 -9.59 -0.64 -8.54
C GLN A 348 -8.69 0.58 -8.34
N TRP A 349 -8.70 1.14 -7.13
CA TRP A 349 -7.93 2.33 -6.80
C TRP A 349 -6.43 2.04 -6.83
N THR A 350 -6.02 0.89 -6.29
CA THR A 350 -4.61 0.48 -6.26
C THR A 350 -4.05 0.32 -7.68
N ALA A 351 -4.73 -0.41 -8.56
CA ALA A 351 -4.30 -0.58 -9.95
C ALA A 351 -4.17 0.77 -10.67
N GLU A 352 -5.18 1.63 -10.57
CA GLU A 352 -5.16 2.94 -11.22
C GLU A 352 -4.06 3.86 -10.69
N SER A 353 -3.78 3.82 -9.38
CA SER A 353 -2.68 4.59 -8.78
C SER A 353 -1.29 4.17 -9.27
N LEU A 354 -1.17 2.94 -9.77
CA LEU A 354 0.06 2.37 -10.33
C LEU A 354 0.13 2.51 -11.87
N GLY A 355 -0.84 3.18 -12.50
CA GLY A 355 -0.89 3.28 -13.96
C GLY A 355 -1.33 1.98 -14.65
N ILE A 356 -2.11 1.15 -13.97
CA ILE A 356 -2.69 -0.09 -14.52
C ILE A 356 -4.20 0.11 -14.69
N LYS A 357 -4.75 -0.32 -15.83
CA LYS A 357 -6.19 -0.18 -16.07
C LYS A 357 -6.98 -1.18 -15.22
N HIS A 358 -8.09 -0.76 -14.62
CA HIS A 358 -9.00 -1.68 -13.91
C HIS A 358 -10.30 -1.86 -14.68
N PHE A 359 -10.82 -3.08 -14.69
CA PHE A 359 -12.18 -3.40 -15.12
C PHE A 359 -12.87 -4.24 -14.05
N GLY A 360 -14.09 -3.85 -13.67
CA GLY A 360 -14.97 -4.70 -12.87
C GLY A 360 -15.98 -5.43 -13.76
N VAL A 361 -16.22 -6.70 -13.48
CA VAL A 361 -17.14 -7.56 -14.24
C VAL A 361 -18.30 -8.01 -13.36
N TRP A 362 -19.52 -7.84 -13.86
CA TRP A 362 -20.75 -8.44 -13.35
C TRP A 362 -21.34 -9.37 -14.41
N ASN A 363 -21.09 -10.66 -14.24
CA ASN A 363 -21.52 -11.70 -15.17
C ASN A 363 -21.10 -11.43 -16.64
N ASP A 364 -22.00 -10.86 -17.43
CA ASP A 364 -21.91 -10.57 -18.86
C ASP A 364 -21.75 -9.08 -19.18
N THR A 365 -21.64 -8.23 -18.16
CA THR A 365 -21.40 -6.79 -18.27
C THR A 365 -20.14 -6.38 -17.51
N TRP A 366 -19.56 -5.24 -17.87
CA TRP A 366 -18.37 -4.71 -17.21
C TRP A 366 -18.44 -3.19 -17.06
N PHE A 367 -17.62 -2.66 -16.16
CA PHE A 367 -17.48 -1.23 -15.89
C PHE A 367 -16.01 -0.87 -15.61
N THR A 368 -15.68 0.42 -15.73
CA THR A 368 -14.34 0.95 -15.45
C THR A 368 -14.42 2.45 -15.13
N SER A 369 -13.39 3.00 -14.51
CA SER A 369 -13.26 4.45 -14.29
C SER A 369 -13.31 5.22 -15.61
N PRO A 370 -14.04 6.36 -15.68
CA PRO A 370 -14.66 7.09 -14.56
C PRO A 370 -16.09 6.64 -14.19
N LYS A 371 -16.65 5.62 -14.86
CA LYS A 371 -18.04 5.15 -14.67
C LYS A 371 -18.08 3.97 -13.69
N LEU A 372 -17.76 4.24 -12.42
CA LEU A 372 -17.76 3.23 -11.37
C LEU A 372 -19.12 3.11 -10.66
N PRO A 373 -19.57 1.90 -10.30
CA PRO A 373 -20.69 1.71 -9.39
C PRO A 373 -20.46 2.34 -8.02
N GLN A 374 -21.53 2.47 -7.24
CA GLN A 374 -21.41 2.75 -5.81
C GLN A 374 -20.83 1.53 -5.09
N VAL A 375 -20.02 1.78 -4.06
CA VAL A 375 -19.49 0.71 -3.20
C VAL A 375 -20.67 -0.03 -2.58
N ASN A 376 -20.71 -1.33 -2.77
CA ASN A 376 -21.81 -2.17 -2.32
C ASN A 376 -21.34 -3.60 -2.04
N TYR A 377 -21.79 -4.15 -0.91
CA TYR A 377 -21.45 -5.49 -0.44
C TYR A 377 -22.73 -6.33 -0.35
N PRO A 378 -23.32 -6.75 -1.48
CA PRO A 378 -24.56 -7.53 -1.47
C PRO A 378 -24.38 -8.88 -0.76
N GLU A 379 -25.49 -9.50 -0.37
CA GLU A 379 -25.48 -10.88 0.10
C GLU A 379 -24.85 -11.79 -0.97
N GLY A 380 -23.85 -12.59 -0.57
CA GLY A 380 -23.06 -13.41 -1.49
C GLY A 380 -21.78 -12.76 -2.03
N PHE A 381 -21.49 -11.49 -1.72
CA PHE A 381 -20.28 -10.79 -2.19
C PHE A 381 -18.95 -11.50 -1.86
N GLN A 382 -18.91 -12.17 -0.70
CA GLN A 382 -17.78 -12.99 -0.24
C GLN A 382 -18.08 -14.50 -0.32
N GLY A 383 -19.11 -14.90 -1.07
CA GLY A 383 -19.63 -16.26 -1.14
C GLY A 383 -18.99 -17.12 -2.25
N GLU A 384 -19.54 -18.32 -2.43
CA GLU A 384 -19.01 -19.33 -3.36
C GLU A 384 -19.73 -19.35 -4.71
N SER A 385 -20.79 -18.55 -4.87
CA SER A 385 -21.70 -18.58 -6.02
C SER A 385 -21.49 -17.38 -6.94
N ILE A 386 -20.25 -16.98 -7.17
CA ILE A 386 -19.92 -15.89 -8.09
C ILE A 386 -19.94 -16.46 -9.51
N TYR A 387 -20.68 -15.83 -10.42
CA TYR A 387 -20.81 -16.32 -11.78
C TYR A 387 -20.31 -15.29 -12.79
N VAL A 388 -19.79 -15.79 -13.90
CA VAL A 388 -19.20 -14.97 -14.96
C VAL A 388 -19.48 -15.56 -16.33
N HIS A 389 -19.77 -14.70 -17.31
CA HIS A 389 -19.90 -15.10 -18.70
C HIS A 389 -18.52 -15.04 -19.37
N GLY A 390 -17.88 -16.21 -19.50
CA GLY A 390 -16.53 -16.35 -20.06
C GLY A 390 -16.29 -15.58 -21.37
N PRO A 391 -17.19 -15.66 -22.38
CA PRO A 391 -17.03 -14.92 -23.64
C PRO A 391 -16.97 -13.41 -23.47
N THR A 392 -17.71 -12.82 -22.51
CA THR A 392 -17.62 -11.38 -22.22
C THR A 392 -16.22 -11.03 -21.74
N VAL A 393 -15.65 -11.83 -20.83
CA VAL A 393 -14.31 -11.59 -20.28
C VAL A 393 -13.24 -11.77 -21.36
N ALA A 394 -13.34 -12.80 -22.19
CA ALA A 394 -12.43 -13.02 -23.30
C ALA A 394 -12.47 -11.85 -24.32
N GLN A 395 -13.66 -11.34 -24.64
CA GLN A 395 -13.82 -10.18 -25.51
C GLN A 395 -13.23 -8.91 -24.88
N LEU A 396 -13.50 -8.67 -23.59
CA LEU A 396 -12.92 -7.56 -22.84
C LEU A 396 -11.38 -7.58 -22.86
N ILE A 397 -10.79 -8.76 -22.66
CA ILE A 397 -9.33 -8.94 -22.73
C ILE A 397 -8.82 -8.65 -24.14
N ALA A 398 -9.45 -9.20 -25.17
CA ALA A 398 -9.04 -8.98 -26.56
C ALA A 398 -9.11 -7.49 -26.93
N ASP A 399 -10.23 -6.82 -26.65
CA ASP A 399 -10.40 -5.40 -26.94
C ASP A 399 -9.42 -4.54 -26.14
N ARG A 400 -9.01 -4.96 -24.94
CA ARG A 400 -8.01 -4.27 -24.15
C ARG A 400 -6.61 -4.38 -24.74
N VAL A 401 -6.20 -5.59 -25.12
CA VAL A 401 -4.89 -5.89 -25.69
C VAL A 401 -4.74 -5.27 -27.08
N GLU A 402 -5.82 -5.20 -27.85
CA GLU A 402 -5.88 -4.55 -29.17
C GLU A 402 -6.09 -3.02 -29.07
N ASP A 403 -5.97 -2.45 -27.87
CA ASP A 403 -6.09 -1.00 -27.58
C ASP A 403 -7.39 -0.34 -28.09
N ARG A 404 -8.49 -1.11 -28.12
CA ARG A 404 -9.84 -0.62 -28.47
C ARG A 404 -10.57 -0.01 -27.28
N LEU A 405 -10.05 -0.19 -26.08
CA LEU A 405 -10.61 0.30 -24.82
C LEU A 405 -9.72 1.41 -24.24
N PRO A 406 -10.28 2.31 -23.40
CA PRO A 406 -9.49 3.35 -22.77
C PRO A 406 -8.28 2.78 -22.02
N GLY A 407 -7.11 3.39 -22.26
CA GLY A 407 -5.88 3.06 -21.56
C GLY A 407 -5.90 3.37 -20.05
N PRO A 408 -4.79 3.05 -19.35
CA PRO A 408 -4.66 3.35 -17.93
C PRO A 408 -4.69 4.87 -17.69
N PRO A 409 -5.12 5.33 -16.51
CA PRO A 409 -4.92 6.72 -16.14
C PRO A 409 -3.41 7.01 -16.06
N ASN A 410 -3.00 8.24 -16.42
CA ASN A 410 -1.63 8.69 -16.18
C ASN A 410 -1.42 8.83 -14.65
N PRO A 411 -0.46 8.08 -14.06
CA PRO A 411 -0.21 8.07 -12.62
C PRO A 411 0.50 9.32 -12.09
#